data_AF-A0A839V0K7-F1
#
_entry.id   AF-A0A839V0K7-F1
#
_cell.length_a   1.000
_cell.length_b   1.000
_cell.length_c   1.000
_cell.angle_alpha   90.00
_cell.angle_beta   90.00
_cell.angle_gamma   90.00
#
_symmetry.space_group_name_H-M   'P 1'
#
loop_
_entity.id
_entity.type
_entity.pdbx_description
1 polymer ?
#
loop_
_entity_poly.entity_id
_entity_poly.type
_entity_poly.pdbx_seq_one_letter_code
_entity_poly.pdbx_strand_id
1 'polypeptide(L)'
;MSSRSILRRLAPATVLAAPLLLAACGSGAPSSSDIQQVVVQRMQAANQETQNKSFGLFHGPYDVASFKVTNSDCSSESNGIWRCAVTAVNGTETNTATLRFKKVDGAWTLVVA
;
A
#
# COMPACT_ATOMS: atom_id res chain seq x y z
N MET A 1 -49.12 -15.49 -38.61
CA MET A 1 -48.78 -16.46 -37.55
C MET A 1 -47.34 -16.94 -37.77
N SER A 2 -46.56 -17.00 -36.68
CA SER A 2 -45.27 -17.69 -36.48
C SER A 2 -44.07 -17.32 -37.36
N SER A 3 -43.09 -16.49 -36.91
CA SER A 3 -41.96 -16.77 -36.00
C SER A 3 -40.93 -17.80 -36.52
N ARG A 4 -39.71 -17.36 -36.91
CA ARG A 4 -38.49 -17.28 -36.06
C ARG A 4 -37.16 -17.22 -36.84
N SER A 5 -36.32 -16.25 -36.42
CA SER A 5 -34.90 -16.40 -36.05
C SER A 5 -33.77 -16.39 -37.11
N ILE A 6 -32.62 -15.88 -36.63
CA ILE A 6 -31.20 -16.06 -37.04
C ILE A 6 -30.60 -14.78 -37.70
N LEU A 7 -29.94 -13.86 -36.97
CA LEU A 7 -28.58 -13.86 -36.35
C LEU A 7 -27.48 -13.23 -37.26
N ARG A 8 -26.72 -12.29 -36.65
CA ARG A 8 -25.31 -11.92 -36.91
C ARG A 8 -25.03 -11.18 -38.25
N ARG A 9 -24.27 -10.09 -38.31
CA ARG A 9 -22.96 -9.76 -37.70
C ARG A 9 -22.84 -8.23 -37.54
N LEU A 10 -22.63 -7.70 -36.34
CA LEU A 10 -21.33 -7.25 -35.79
C LEU A 10 -20.52 -6.33 -36.72
N ALA A 11 -20.57 -5.02 -36.45
CA ALA A 11 -19.38 -4.23 -36.10
C ALA A 11 -19.79 -2.84 -35.57
N PRO A 12 -19.95 -2.63 -34.25
CA PRO A 12 -19.82 -1.29 -33.70
C PRO A 12 -18.33 -0.96 -33.56
N ALA A 13 -17.93 0.12 -34.24
CA ALA A 13 -16.63 0.76 -34.10
C ALA A 13 -16.28 0.89 -32.61
N THR A 14 -15.28 0.13 -32.20
CA THR A 14 -14.71 0.24 -30.86
C THR A 14 -13.94 1.54 -30.83
N VAL A 15 -14.60 2.60 -30.36
CA VAL A 15 -13.92 3.80 -29.90
C VAL A 15 -12.97 3.33 -28.80
N LEU A 16 -11.69 3.23 -29.12
CA LEU A 16 -10.62 3.11 -28.14
C LEU A 16 -10.69 4.38 -27.29
N ALA A 17 -11.50 4.34 -26.23
CA ALA A 17 -11.25 5.15 -25.07
C ALA A 17 -9.92 4.65 -24.54
N ALA A 18 -8.83 5.31 -24.92
CA ALA A 18 -7.58 5.18 -24.21
C ALA A 18 -7.90 5.59 -22.77
N PRO A 19 -7.86 4.68 -21.77
CA PRO A 19 -7.70 5.17 -20.43
C PRO A 19 -6.34 5.86 -20.47
N LEU A 20 -6.36 7.18 -20.30
CA LEU A 20 -5.23 7.90 -19.72
C LEU A 20 -5.00 7.26 -18.36
N LEU A 21 -4.32 6.11 -18.36
CA LEU A 21 -3.61 5.61 -17.22
C LEU A 21 -2.60 6.72 -16.95
N LEU A 22 -2.99 7.62 -16.05
CA LEU A 22 -2.03 8.28 -15.18
C LEU A 22 -1.33 7.14 -14.44
N ALA A 23 -0.39 6.48 -15.11
CA ALA A 23 0.80 6.05 -14.44
C ALA A 23 1.26 7.31 -13.71
N ALA A 24 1.08 7.33 -12.40
CA ALA A 24 1.93 8.14 -11.57
C ALA A 24 3.36 7.77 -12.00
N CYS A 25 3.94 8.57 -12.89
CA CYS A 25 5.36 8.54 -13.20
C CYS A 25 6.05 8.68 -11.85
N GLY A 26 6.71 7.60 -11.42
CA GLY A 26 7.02 7.30 -10.04
C GLY A 26 7.47 8.53 -9.26
N SER A 27 6.57 9.05 -8.43
CA SER A 27 7.00 9.86 -7.29
C SER A 27 7.96 8.99 -6.51
N GLY A 28 9.18 9.46 -6.27
CA GLY A 28 10.22 8.69 -5.56
C GLY A 28 9.86 8.30 -4.12
N ALA A 29 8.61 8.46 -3.71
CA ALA A 29 8.00 8.11 -2.43
C ALA A 29 7.67 6.62 -2.36
N PRO A 30 7.57 6.04 -1.15
CA PRO A 30 7.03 4.70 -0.99
C PRO A 30 5.52 4.68 -1.28
N SER A 31 5.08 3.66 -2.01
CA SER A 31 3.66 3.38 -2.20
C SER A 31 3.03 2.79 -0.93
N SER A 32 1.70 2.78 -0.82
CA SER A 32 1.01 2.10 0.29
C SER A 32 1.35 0.60 0.35
N SER A 33 1.58 -0.05 -0.79
CA SER A 33 2.04 -1.45 -0.85
C SER A 33 3.48 -1.61 -0.35
N ASP A 34 4.37 -0.67 -0.65
CA ASP A 34 5.73 -0.68 -0.11
C ASP A 34 5.70 -0.55 1.42
N ILE A 35 4.89 0.39 1.93
CA ILE A 35 4.70 0.63 3.37
C ILE A 35 4.11 -0.63 4.02
N GLN A 36 3.07 -1.22 3.43
CA GLN A 36 2.46 -2.48 3.89
C GLN A 36 3.53 -3.56 4.05
N GLN A 37 4.34 -3.78 3.03
CA GLN A 37 5.39 -4.80 3.04
C GLN A 37 6.41 -4.56 4.16
N VAL A 38 6.92 -3.33 4.28
CA VAL A 38 7.91 -2.98 5.30
C VAL A 38 7.34 -3.16 6.71
N VAL A 39 6.11 -2.70 6.95
CA VAL A 39 5.47 -2.80 8.27
C VAL A 39 5.16 -4.25 8.64
N VAL A 40 4.62 -5.04 7.71
CA VAL A 40 4.39 -6.48 7.90
C VAL A 40 5.66 -7.22 8.27
N GLN A 41 6.77 -6.97 7.56
CA GLN A 41 8.07 -7.57 7.87
C GLN A 41 8.53 -7.21 9.29
N ARG A 42 8.35 -5.96 9.72
CA ARG A 42 8.69 -5.51 11.08
C ARG A 42 7.80 -6.15 12.15
N MET A 43 6.49 -6.27 11.90
CA MET A 43 5.56 -6.94 12.81
C MET A 43 5.89 -8.43 12.97
N GLN A 44 6.20 -9.12 11.87
CA GLN A 44 6.63 -10.52 11.88
C GLN A 44 7.91 -10.70 12.69
N ALA A 45 8.92 -9.85 12.47
CA ALA A 45 10.16 -9.89 13.23
C ALA A 45 9.93 -9.61 14.73
N ALA A 46 9.12 -8.62 15.08
CA ALA A 46 8.80 -8.31 16.47
C ALA A 46 8.08 -9.48 17.19
N ASN A 47 7.14 -10.14 16.49
CA ASN A 47 6.48 -11.34 17.00
C ASN A 47 7.47 -12.49 17.22
N GLN A 48 8.43 -12.70 16.31
CA GLN A 48 9.45 -13.74 16.46
C GLN A 48 10.43 -13.45 17.61
N GLU A 49 10.78 -12.18 17.81
CA GLU A 49 11.67 -11.76 18.90
C GLU A 49 10.98 -11.73 20.27
N THR A 50 9.65 -11.95 20.35
CA THR A 50 8.83 -11.75 21.57
C THR A 50 9.00 -10.34 22.16
N GLN A 51 9.31 -9.35 21.31
CA GLN A 51 9.56 -7.98 21.74
C GLN A 51 8.30 -7.12 21.55
N ASN A 52 7.89 -6.40 22.60
CA ASN A 52 6.86 -5.35 22.54
C ASN A 52 7.41 -4.07 21.86
N LYS A 53 7.96 -4.19 20.65
CA LYS A 53 8.43 -3.06 19.86
C LYS A 53 7.24 -2.40 19.16
N SER A 54 6.65 -1.37 19.76
CA SER A 54 5.75 -0.46 19.05
C SER A 54 6.56 0.46 18.14
N PHE A 55 6.17 0.52 16.88
CA PHE A 55 6.71 1.48 15.90
C PHE A 55 5.71 2.64 15.68
N GLY A 56 4.87 2.90 16.68
CA GLY A 56 3.91 4.01 16.70
C GLY A 56 2.54 3.71 16.10
N LEU A 57 2.36 2.57 15.41
CA LEU A 57 1.06 2.17 14.85
C LEU A 57 0.23 1.30 15.80
N PHE A 58 0.84 0.26 16.39
CA PHE A 58 0.14 -0.68 17.28
C PHE A 58 1.09 -1.22 18.34
N HIS A 59 0.56 -1.75 19.44
CA HIS A 59 1.33 -2.53 20.41
C HIS A 59 1.17 -4.02 20.10
N GLY A 60 2.26 -4.78 20.24
CA GLY A 60 2.26 -6.23 20.03
C GLY A 60 1.55 -6.99 21.17
N PRO A 61 1.25 -8.29 20.98
CA PRO A 61 1.54 -9.11 19.79
C PRO A 61 0.69 -8.73 18.57
N TYR A 62 1.23 -8.90 17.37
CA TYR A 62 0.63 -8.42 16.13
C TYR A 62 -0.11 -9.52 15.35
N ASP A 63 -1.35 -9.27 14.93
CA ASP A 63 -2.00 -10.08 13.89
C ASP A 63 -1.63 -9.56 12.49
N VAL A 64 -0.58 -10.16 11.93
CA VAL A 64 -0.05 -9.76 10.63
C VAL A 64 -1.06 -10.03 9.49
N ALA A 65 -1.96 -11.00 9.65
CA ALA A 65 -2.91 -11.37 8.61
C ALA A 65 -4.05 -10.35 8.48
N SER A 66 -4.41 -9.66 9.57
CA SER A 66 -5.42 -8.60 9.56
C SER A 66 -4.84 -7.20 9.38
N PHE A 67 -3.51 -7.05 9.34
CA PHE A 67 -2.88 -5.75 9.13
C PHE A 67 -3.11 -5.21 7.71
N LYS A 68 -3.55 -3.96 7.60
CA LYS A 68 -3.78 -3.27 6.32
C LYS A 68 -3.51 -1.77 6.42
N VAL A 69 -2.63 -1.26 5.56
CA VAL A 69 -2.49 0.18 5.29
C VAL A 69 -3.69 0.64 4.47
N THR A 70 -4.44 1.61 4.98
CA THR A 70 -5.64 2.16 4.34
C THR A 70 -5.41 3.53 3.73
N ASN A 71 -4.45 4.28 4.27
CA ASN A 71 -4.02 5.56 3.72
C ASN A 71 -2.53 5.79 4.00
N SER A 72 -1.86 6.47 3.09
CA SER A 72 -0.50 6.95 3.26
C SER A 72 -0.33 8.27 2.54
N ASP A 73 0.03 9.31 3.28
CA ASP A 73 0.42 10.61 2.71
C ASP A 73 1.90 10.84 3.00
N CYS A 74 2.71 10.98 1.95
CA CYS A 74 4.16 11.00 2.03
C CYS A 74 4.73 12.31 1.48
N SER A 75 5.65 12.90 2.25
CA SER A 75 6.41 14.09 1.87
C SER A 75 7.91 13.78 1.91
N SER A 76 8.67 14.30 0.95
CA SER A 76 10.12 14.09 0.95
C SER A 76 10.78 14.93 2.04
N GLU A 77 11.66 14.32 2.81
CA GLU A 77 12.64 14.99 3.66
C GLU A 77 14.01 15.03 2.96
N SER A 78 15.02 15.59 3.65
CA SER A 78 16.40 15.58 3.17
C SER A 78 17.00 14.16 3.15
N ASN A 79 18.08 13.97 2.39
CA ASN A 79 18.86 12.73 2.33
C ASN A 79 18.08 11.49 1.83
N GLY A 80 17.07 11.69 0.99
CA GLY A 80 16.26 10.62 0.40
C GLY A 80 15.36 9.92 1.42
N ILE A 81 15.09 10.57 2.56
CA ILE A 81 14.12 10.11 3.55
C ILE A 81 12.74 10.63 3.13
N TRP A 82 11.71 9.83 3.35
CA TRP A 82 10.31 10.21 3.17
C TRP A 82 9.59 10.12 4.50
N ARG A 83 8.90 11.18 4.88
CA ARG A 83 8.00 11.21 6.03
C ARG A 83 6.59 10.88 5.54
N CYS A 84 6.03 9.79 6.05
CA CYS A 84 4.70 9.33 5.69
C CYS A 84 3.77 9.32 6.90
N ALA A 85 2.63 10.01 6.81
CA ALA A 85 1.50 9.79 7.70
C ALA A 85 0.76 8.54 7.21
N VAL A 86 0.86 7.45 7.97
CA VAL A 86 0.32 6.13 7.62
C VAL A 86 -0.87 5.84 8.50
N THR A 87 -2.03 5.63 7.89
CA THR A 87 -3.20 5.08 8.57
C THR A 87 -3.28 3.60 8.25
N ALA A 88 -3.37 2.77 9.28
CA ALA A 88 -3.47 1.34 9.15
C ALA A 88 -4.54 0.76 10.09
N VAL A 89 -4.97 -0.45 9.77
CA VAL A 89 -5.91 -1.25 10.53
C VAL A 89 -5.20 -2.53 10.94
N ASN A 90 -5.43 -3.00 12.16
CA ASN A 90 -4.99 -4.30 12.66
C ASN A 90 -6.13 -4.87 13.54
N GLY A 91 -6.76 -5.96 13.10
CA GLY A 91 -8.03 -6.41 13.68
C GLY A 91 -9.12 -5.34 13.60
N THR A 92 -9.65 -4.92 14.76
CA THR A 92 -10.67 -3.86 14.87
C THR A 92 -10.08 -2.47 15.11
N GLU A 93 -8.78 -2.36 15.33
CA GLU A 93 -8.13 -1.10 15.67
C GLU A 93 -7.67 -0.37 14.41
N THR A 94 -7.90 0.95 14.37
CA THR A 94 -7.37 1.84 13.32
C THR A 94 -6.49 2.88 13.98
N ASN A 95 -5.26 3.01 13.52
CA ASN A 95 -4.30 3.99 14.04
C ASN A 95 -3.58 4.71 12.90
N THR A 96 -3.21 5.95 13.18
CA THR A 96 -2.38 6.77 12.29
C THR A 96 -1.08 7.11 12.97
N ALA A 97 0.05 6.83 12.31
CA ALA A 97 1.37 7.18 12.80
C ALA A 97 2.21 7.85 11.71
N THR A 98 3.15 8.67 12.12
CA THR A 98 4.17 9.19 11.21
C THR A 98 5.36 8.23 11.19
N LEU A 99 5.60 7.64 10.03
CA LEU A 99 6.73 6.74 9.78
C LEU A 99 7.72 7.38 8.83
N ARG A 100 9.01 7.08 8.99
CA ARG A 100 10.06 7.54 8.09
C ARG A 100 10.60 6.38 7.27
N PHE A 101 10.73 6.58 5.97
CA PHE A 101 11.21 5.57 5.04
C PHE A 101 12.41 6.06 4.26
N LYS A 102 13.36 5.16 4.00
CA LYS A 102 14.47 5.41 3.08
C LYS A 102 14.66 4.21 2.18
N LYS A 103 14.98 4.47 0.91
CA LYS A 103 15.33 3.42 -0.04
C LYS A 103 16.82 3.09 0.13
N VAL A 104 17.11 1.84 0.46
CA VAL A 104 18.48 1.29 0.63
C VAL A 104 18.58 0.06 -0.28
N ASP A 105 19.56 0.04 -1.18
CA ASP A 105 19.77 -1.05 -2.14
C ASP A 105 18.51 -1.43 -2.94
N GLY A 106 17.71 -0.41 -3.29
CA GLY A 106 16.47 -0.60 -4.06
C GLY A 106 15.25 -1.04 -3.24
N ALA A 107 15.41 -1.36 -1.95
CA ALA A 107 14.33 -1.73 -1.05
C ALA A 107 13.95 -0.58 -0.10
N TRP A 108 12.67 -0.45 0.20
CA TRP A 108 12.21 0.48 1.23
C TRP A 108 12.50 -0.05 2.62
N THR A 109 12.98 0.82 3.50
CA THR A 109 13.29 0.48 4.89
C THR A 109 12.72 1.50 5.84
N LEU A 110 12.24 1.06 7.00
CA LEU A 110 11.83 1.94 8.08
C LEU A 110 13.07 2.53 8.76
N VAL A 111 13.17 3.85 8.79
CA VAL A 111 14.21 4.58 9.53
C VAL A 111 13.67 4.90 10.91
N VAL A 112 14.17 4.21 11.92
CA VAL A 112 13.86 4.50 13.32
C VAL A 112 14.70 5.72 13.70
N ALA A 113 14.05 6.77 14.20
CA ALA A 113 14.74 7.92 14.80
C ALA A 113 15.09 7.61 16.25
#